data_AF-A0A2W5UMU4-F1
#
_entry.id   AF-A0A2W5UMU4-F1
#
_cell.length_a   1.000
_cell.length_b   1.000
_cell.length_c   1.000
_cell.angle_alpha   90.00
_cell.angle_beta   90.00
_cell.angle_gamma   90.00
#
_symmetry.space_group_name_H-M   'P 1'
#
loop_
_entity.id
_entity.type
_entity.pdbx_description
1 polymer ?
#
loop_
_entity_poly.entity_id
_entity_poly.type
_entity_poly.pdbx_seq_one_letter_code
_entity_poly.pdbx_strand_id
1 'polypeptide(L)'
;MKLTCPCCGKQRNEAELLALEKSLSSSPWWAEPGWTVESAKRGLLKWACRECLSSRRAVLANPAQQAFCDHAPHLAYFDERISCRGCHETFVFTVSEQRTWYERFKFLVQSKAVRCARCRRSRREYARRQTELTRIMKSLDETSAESLARAARALIGVGSHRKAALFLRRASKLAKTAGERADFIRQLETLGFSKAAPQRESGTPATPTSSVRQPRLRT
;
A
#
# COMPACT_ATOMS: atom_id res chain seq x y z
N MET A 1 -27.21 28.12 -3.14
CA MET A 1 -25.75 28.37 -2.95
C MET A 1 -24.98 27.85 -4.17
N LYS A 2 -23.72 28.27 -4.35
CA LYS A 2 -22.86 27.75 -5.44
C LYS A 2 -22.04 26.56 -4.96
N LEU A 3 -21.98 25.50 -5.76
CA LEU A 3 -21.16 24.30 -5.54
C LEU A 3 -20.01 24.28 -6.55
N THR A 4 -18.86 23.73 -6.16
CA THR A 4 -17.74 23.55 -7.10
C THR A 4 -17.78 22.15 -7.70
N CYS A 5 -17.79 22.05 -9.03
CA CYS A 5 -17.71 20.77 -9.72
C CYS A 5 -16.30 20.16 -9.52
N PRO A 6 -16.14 18.98 -8.90
CA PRO A 6 -14.82 18.44 -8.58
C PRO A 6 -14.05 17.97 -9.83
N CYS A 7 -14.73 17.75 -10.96
CA CYS A 7 -14.09 17.41 -12.23
C CYS A 7 -13.40 18.61 -12.90
N CYS A 8 -13.98 19.82 -12.82
CA CYS A 8 -13.49 20.98 -13.60
C CYS A 8 -13.21 22.25 -12.79
N GLY A 9 -13.50 22.26 -11.49
CA GLY A 9 -13.29 23.42 -10.62
C GLY A 9 -14.27 24.59 -10.82
N LYS A 10 -15.18 24.53 -11.80
CA LYS A 10 -16.17 25.58 -12.05
C LYS A 10 -17.30 25.56 -11.02
N GLN A 11 -17.76 26.75 -10.63
CA GLN A 11 -18.95 26.91 -9.79
C GLN A 11 -20.23 26.58 -10.57
N ARG A 12 -21.18 25.93 -9.89
CA ARG A 12 -22.47 25.48 -10.42
C ARG A 12 -23.58 25.74 -9.43
N ASN A 13 -24.81 25.78 -9.94
CA ASN A 13 -25.99 25.84 -9.08
C ASN A 13 -26.25 24.46 -8.47
N GLU A 14 -26.66 24.44 -7.21
CA GLU A 14 -27.15 23.25 -6.52
C GLU A 14 -28.25 22.51 -7.31
N ALA A 15 -29.10 23.25 -8.02
CA ALA A 15 -30.13 22.68 -8.89
C ALA A 15 -29.56 21.73 -9.97
N GLU A 16 -28.34 21.96 -10.45
CA GLU A 16 -27.69 21.04 -11.40
C GLU A 16 -27.34 19.70 -10.76
N LEU A 17 -26.87 19.70 -9.51
CA LEU A 17 -26.55 18.48 -8.78
C LEU A 17 -27.82 17.69 -8.46
N LEU A 18 -28.88 18.38 -8.03
CA LEU A 18 -30.18 17.76 -7.77
C LEU A 18 -30.81 17.18 -9.05
N ALA A 19 -30.65 17.86 -10.19
CA ALA A 19 -31.09 17.33 -11.48
C ALA A 19 -30.31 16.07 -11.89
N LEU A 20 -28.99 16.04 -11.65
CA LEU A 20 -28.16 14.86 -11.88
C LEU A 20 -28.61 13.69 -11.00
N GLU A 21 -28.79 13.93 -9.71
CA GLU A 21 -29.28 12.92 -8.76
C GLU A 21 -30.62 12.31 -9.20
N LYS A 22 -31.60 13.15 -9.56
CA LYS A 22 -32.90 12.70 -10.08
C LYS A 22 -32.78 11.87 -11.37
N SER A 23 -31.78 12.13 -12.21
CA SER A 23 -31.56 11.34 -13.43
C SER A 23 -30.93 9.97 -13.16
N LEU A 24 -30.31 9.79 -11.99
CA LEU A 24 -29.66 8.54 -11.60
C LEU A 24 -30.59 7.59 -10.82
N SER A 25 -31.77 8.04 -10.40
CA SER A 25 -32.81 7.17 -9.84
C SER A 25 -34.16 7.89 -9.68
N SER A 26 -35.25 7.13 -9.83
CA SER A 26 -36.63 7.59 -9.59
C SER A 26 -37.02 7.65 -8.10
N SER A 27 -36.35 6.87 -7.23
CA SER A 27 -36.48 6.97 -5.76
C SER A 27 -35.44 6.09 -5.05
N PRO A 28 -34.19 6.56 -4.90
CA PRO A 28 -33.15 5.74 -4.30
C PRO A 28 -33.18 5.82 -2.77
N TRP A 29 -33.21 4.65 -2.12
CA TRP A 29 -33.01 4.46 -0.67
C TRP A 29 -31.70 5.10 -0.13
N TRP A 30 -30.78 5.45 -1.02
CA TRP A 30 -29.49 6.07 -0.71
C TRP A 30 -29.48 7.61 -0.79
N ALA A 31 -30.57 8.22 -1.28
CA ALA A 31 -30.71 9.68 -1.35
C ALA A 31 -31.71 10.19 -0.33
N GLU A 32 -31.29 10.27 0.92
CA GLU A 32 -32.02 11.15 1.84
C GLU A 32 -31.94 12.60 1.32
N PRO A 33 -33.06 13.34 1.30
CA PRO A 33 -33.07 14.72 0.85
C PRO A 33 -31.97 15.56 1.52
N GLY A 34 -31.06 16.11 0.72
CA GLY A 34 -30.00 17.01 1.17
C GLY A 34 -28.63 16.37 1.44
N TRP A 35 -28.51 15.04 1.50
CA TRP A 35 -27.23 14.36 1.72
C TRP A 35 -26.21 14.60 0.61
N THR A 36 -26.64 14.57 -0.64
CA THR A 36 -25.79 14.79 -1.81
C THR A 36 -25.23 16.21 -1.85
N VAL A 37 -26.08 17.20 -1.62
CA VAL A 37 -25.70 18.62 -1.55
C VAL A 37 -24.72 18.86 -0.42
N GLU A 38 -24.99 18.34 0.78
CA GLU A 38 -24.10 18.52 1.93
C GLU A 38 -22.77 17.81 1.72
N SER A 39 -22.80 16.59 1.17
CA SER A 39 -21.58 15.86 0.79
C SER A 39 -20.77 16.61 -0.28
N ALA A 40 -21.44 17.27 -1.24
CA ALA A 40 -20.77 18.10 -2.24
C ALA A 40 -20.14 19.34 -1.63
N LYS A 41 -20.82 20.02 -0.70
CA LYS A 41 -20.28 21.19 0.04
C LYS A 41 -19.03 20.81 0.83
N ARG A 42 -19.03 19.64 1.46
CA ARG A 42 -17.89 19.11 2.22
C ARG A 42 -16.77 18.53 1.35
N GLY A 43 -16.93 18.50 0.02
CA GLY A 43 -15.95 17.92 -0.90
C GLY A 43 -15.82 16.39 -0.79
N LEU A 44 -16.85 15.72 -0.26
CA LEU A 44 -16.89 14.27 -0.06
C LEU A 44 -17.60 13.55 -1.21
N LEU A 45 -18.45 14.26 -1.97
CA LEU A 45 -19.17 13.71 -3.11
C LEU A 45 -18.37 13.86 -4.41
N LYS A 46 -18.17 12.75 -5.12
CA LYS A 46 -17.78 12.81 -6.54
C LYS A 46 -19.02 12.96 -7.41
N TRP A 47 -19.08 14.09 -8.11
CA TRP A 47 -20.12 14.41 -9.08
C TRP A 47 -19.52 15.22 -10.23
N ALA A 48 -20.23 15.39 -11.32
CA ALA A 48 -19.76 16.17 -12.46
C ALA A 48 -20.88 17.05 -13.01
N CYS A 49 -20.54 18.27 -13.42
CA CYS A 49 -21.50 19.16 -14.07
C CYS A 49 -21.86 18.66 -15.47
N ARG A 50 -22.97 19.16 -16.01
CA ARG A 50 -23.49 18.74 -17.33
C ARG A 50 -22.45 18.87 -18.44
N GLU A 51 -21.68 19.96 -18.44
CA GLU A 51 -20.59 20.17 -19.40
C GLU A 51 -19.51 19.09 -19.32
N CYS A 52 -19.13 18.63 -18.13
CA CYS A 52 -18.12 17.57 -17.97
C CYS A 52 -18.62 16.23 -18.49
N LEU A 53 -19.90 15.94 -18.28
CA LEU A 53 -20.55 14.72 -18.75
C LEU A 53 -20.71 14.73 -20.28
N SER A 54 -21.20 15.85 -20.84
CA SER A 54 -21.40 15.98 -22.30
C SER A 54 -20.07 15.98 -23.07
N SER A 55 -19.02 16.58 -22.51
CA SER A 55 -17.67 16.56 -23.07
C SER A 55 -16.89 15.26 -22.80
N ARG A 56 -17.51 14.27 -22.15
CA ARG A 56 -16.89 12.98 -21.77
C ARG A 56 -15.62 13.10 -20.91
N ARG A 57 -15.44 14.23 -20.21
CA ARG A 57 -14.39 14.39 -19.18
C ARG A 57 -14.75 13.67 -17.88
N ALA A 58 -16.03 13.39 -17.69
CA ALA A 58 -16.55 12.56 -16.63
C ALA A 58 -17.56 11.56 -17.19
N VAL A 59 -17.76 10.46 -16.48
CA VAL A 59 -18.74 9.42 -16.79
C VAL A 59 -19.68 9.25 -15.60
N LEU A 60 -20.96 9.00 -15.87
CA LEU A 60 -21.94 8.69 -14.83
C LEU A 60 -21.52 7.42 -14.08
N ALA A 61 -21.59 7.49 -12.76
CA ALA A 61 -21.47 6.33 -11.90
C ALA A 61 -22.84 5.67 -11.74
N ASN A 62 -22.88 4.43 -11.25
CA ASN A 62 -24.10 3.75 -10.83
C ASN A 62 -24.17 3.67 -9.30
N PRO A 63 -24.85 4.61 -8.63
CA PRO A 63 -25.01 4.62 -7.17
C PRO A 63 -25.55 3.31 -6.58
N ALA A 64 -26.50 2.66 -7.25
CA ALA A 64 -27.11 1.41 -6.77
C ALA A 64 -26.13 0.23 -6.75
N GLN A 65 -25.00 0.34 -7.45
CA GLN A 65 -23.94 -0.66 -7.43
C GLN A 65 -22.82 -0.32 -6.45
N GLN A 66 -22.89 0.76 -5.69
CA GLN A 66 -21.81 1.15 -4.80
C GLN A 66 -22.07 0.70 -3.37
N ALA A 67 -20.99 0.38 -2.65
CA ALA A 67 -21.03 0.22 -1.20
C ALA A 67 -20.62 1.54 -0.54
N PHE A 68 -21.39 1.98 0.45
CA PHE A 68 -21.13 3.21 1.20
C PHE A 68 -21.74 3.07 2.60
N CYS A 69 -21.21 3.82 3.57
CA CYS A 69 -21.75 3.89 4.94
C CYS A 69 -22.06 5.33 5.33
N ASP A 70 -21.05 6.19 5.37
CA ASP A 70 -21.16 7.51 6.02
C ASP A 70 -21.38 8.67 5.04
N HIS A 71 -21.35 8.39 3.74
CA HIS A 71 -21.41 9.38 2.66
C HIS A 71 -22.31 8.88 1.54
N ALA A 72 -22.92 9.81 0.81
CA ALA A 72 -23.65 9.49 -0.40
C ALA A 72 -22.72 8.79 -1.43
N PRO A 73 -23.26 7.84 -2.21
CA PRO A 73 -22.52 7.21 -3.30
C PRO A 73 -22.05 8.24 -4.32
N HIS A 74 -20.96 7.93 -5.03
CA HIS A 74 -20.47 8.77 -6.11
C HIS A 74 -21.49 8.81 -7.27
N LEU A 75 -21.72 10.00 -7.82
CA LEU A 75 -22.63 10.21 -8.95
C LEU A 75 -21.91 10.22 -10.30
N ALA A 76 -20.60 10.51 -10.28
CA ALA A 76 -19.75 10.50 -11.48
C ALA A 76 -18.30 10.15 -11.16
N TYR A 77 -17.58 9.68 -12.18
CA TYR A 77 -16.15 9.41 -12.15
C TYR A 77 -15.42 10.23 -13.21
N PHE A 78 -14.19 10.64 -12.91
CA PHE A 78 -13.28 11.37 -13.79
C PHE A 78 -11.84 11.03 -13.39
N ASP A 79 -10.89 11.12 -14.32
CA ASP A 79 -9.49 10.77 -14.03
C ASP A 79 -8.90 11.65 -12.92
N GLU A 80 -8.29 11.02 -11.92
CA GLU A 80 -7.66 11.72 -10.80
C GLU A 80 -6.15 11.51 -10.81
N ARG A 81 -5.38 12.59 -10.78
CA ARG A 81 -3.93 12.53 -10.60
C ARG A 81 -3.60 12.47 -9.11
N ILE A 82 -2.89 11.42 -8.70
CA ILE A 82 -2.59 11.14 -7.29
C ILE A 82 -1.10 10.87 -7.13
N SER A 83 -0.48 11.49 -6.12
CA SER A 83 0.88 11.13 -5.71
C SER A 83 0.88 9.80 -4.93
N CYS A 84 1.68 8.84 -5.39
CA CYS A 84 1.78 7.54 -4.75
C CYS A 84 2.47 7.64 -3.40
N ARG A 85 1.82 7.23 -2.30
CA ARG A 85 2.44 7.19 -0.95
C ARG A 85 3.65 6.26 -0.86
N GLY A 86 3.83 5.32 -1.80
CA GLY A 86 4.91 4.34 -1.76
C GLY A 86 6.18 4.79 -2.50
N CYS A 87 6.03 5.33 -3.71
CA CYS A 87 7.16 5.70 -4.56
C CYS A 87 7.18 7.19 -4.93
N HIS A 88 6.24 7.98 -4.40
CA HIS A 88 6.07 9.42 -4.65
C HIS A 88 5.73 9.84 -6.08
N GLU A 89 5.89 8.94 -7.06
CA GLU A 89 5.45 9.13 -8.44
C GLU A 89 3.94 9.42 -8.55
N THR A 90 3.58 10.33 -9.47
CA THR A 90 2.18 10.60 -9.80
C THR A 90 1.63 9.48 -10.68
N PHE A 91 0.43 9.02 -10.36
CA PHE A 91 -0.33 8.09 -11.20
C PHE A 91 -1.76 8.60 -11.40
N VAL A 92 -2.42 8.10 -12.44
CA VAL A 92 -3.82 8.42 -12.72
C VAL A 92 -4.69 7.29 -12.16
N PHE A 93 -5.63 7.63 -11.29
CA PHE A 93 -6.72 6.73 -10.91
C PHE A 93 -7.85 6.90 -11.92
N THR A 94 -7.84 6.00 -12.90
CA THR A 94 -8.67 6.16 -14.09
C THR A 94 -10.15 5.96 -13.79
N VAL A 95 -11.02 6.51 -14.65
CA VAL A 95 -12.48 6.25 -14.60
C VAL A 95 -12.80 4.75 -14.57
N SER A 96 -12.10 3.94 -15.39
CA SER A 96 -12.33 2.50 -15.47
C SER A 96 -11.90 1.77 -14.19
N GLU A 97 -10.77 2.17 -13.58
CA GLU A 97 -10.37 1.68 -12.28
C GLU A 97 -11.38 2.07 -11.19
N GLN A 98 -11.88 3.31 -11.18
CA GLN A 98 -12.89 3.77 -10.23
C GLN A 98 -14.17 2.93 -10.29
N ARG A 99 -14.74 2.73 -11.49
CA ARG A 99 -15.91 1.86 -11.68
C ARG A 99 -15.64 0.44 -11.17
N THR A 100 -14.48 -0.11 -11.52
CA THR A 100 -14.10 -1.45 -11.05
C THR A 100 -14.01 -1.52 -9.53
N TRP A 101 -13.44 -0.51 -8.88
CA TRP A 101 -13.30 -0.47 -7.41
C TRP A 101 -14.65 -0.40 -6.71
N TYR A 102 -15.47 0.56 -7.09
CA TYR A 102 -16.68 0.90 -6.33
C TYR A 102 -17.89 0.08 -6.78
N GLU A 103 -18.07 -0.16 -8.08
CA GLU A 103 -19.25 -0.86 -8.62
C GLU A 103 -19.07 -2.38 -8.65
N ARG A 104 -17.87 -2.87 -9.01
CA ARG A 104 -17.58 -4.31 -9.15
C ARG A 104 -17.00 -4.93 -7.88
N PHE A 105 -15.95 -4.36 -7.31
CA PHE A 105 -15.30 -4.88 -6.11
C PHE A 105 -15.96 -4.41 -4.80
N LYS A 106 -16.94 -3.52 -4.89
CA LYS A 106 -17.71 -3.02 -3.74
C LYS A 106 -16.83 -2.43 -2.64
N PHE A 107 -15.70 -1.82 -3.02
CA PHE A 107 -14.97 -1.00 -2.05
C PHE A 107 -15.88 0.14 -1.60
N LEU A 108 -15.85 0.45 -0.31
CA LEU A 108 -16.55 1.61 0.23
C LEU A 108 -16.12 2.86 -0.54
N VAL A 109 -17.06 3.75 -0.91
CA VAL A 109 -16.76 5.01 -1.63
C VAL A 109 -15.76 5.91 -0.89
N GLN A 110 -15.66 5.74 0.43
CA GLN A 110 -14.67 6.36 1.31
C GLN A 110 -13.22 5.90 1.01
N SER A 111 -13.05 4.75 0.37
CA SER A 111 -11.75 4.17 0.04
C SER A 111 -11.05 4.99 -1.04
N LYS A 112 -9.80 5.40 -0.78
CA LYS A 112 -8.99 6.21 -1.70
C LYS A 112 -7.83 5.41 -2.29
N ALA A 113 -7.59 5.56 -3.58
CA ALA A 113 -6.38 5.06 -4.21
C ALA A 113 -5.18 5.91 -3.75
N VAL A 114 -4.39 5.41 -2.79
CA VAL A 114 -3.23 6.15 -2.24
C VAL A 114 -1.88 5.64 -2.75
N ARG A 115 -1.88 4.61 -3.60
CA ARG A 115 -0.68 3.97 -4.15
C ARG A 115 -0.93 3.54 -5.59
N CYS A 116 0.09 3.67 -6.45
CA CYS A 116 0.05 3.21 -7.83
C CYS A 116 -0.05 1.67 -7.94
N ALA A 117 -0.42 1.16 -9.11
CA ALA A 117 -0.61 -0.27 -9.35
C ALA A 117 0.63 -1.12 -9.00
N ARG A 118 1.84 -0.65 -9.33
CA ARG A 118 3.11 -1.31 -8.99
C ARG A 118 3.28 -1.44 -7.48
N CYS A 119 3.12 -0.35 -6.73
CA CYS A 119 3.22 -0.37 -5.27
C CYS A 119 2.13 -1.24 -4.63
N ARG A 120 0.89 -1.24 -5.17
CA ARG A 120 -0.17 -2.15 -4.69
C ARG A 120 0.21 -3.62 -4.91
N ARG A 121 0.77 -3.98 -6.08
CA ARG A 121 1.23 -5.33 -6.39
C ARG A 121 2.36 -5.78 -5.46
N SER A 122 3.40 -4.95 -5.31
CA SER A 122 4.53 -5.24 -4.41
C SER A 122 4.08 -5.46 -2.96
N ARG A 123 3.13 -4.66 -2.46
CA ARG A 123 2.56 -4.88 -1.12
C ARG A 123 1.79 -6.18 -0.99
N ARG A 124 1.00 -6.55 -2.00
CA ARG A 124 0.28 -7.85 -1.99
C ARG A 124 1.26 -9.03 -2.02
N GLU A 125 2.33 -8.93 -2.80
CA GLU A 125 3.38 -9.96 -2.84
C GLU A 125 4.10 -10.08 -1.50
N TYR A 126 4.47 -8.95 -0.88
CA TYR A 126 5.06 -8.95 0.45
C TYR A 126 4.12 -9.58 1.49
N ALA A 127 2.84 -9.19 1.51
CA ALA A 127 1.85 -9.76 2.41
C ALA A 127 1.70 -11.28 2.21
N ARG A 128 1.64 -11.75 0.96
CA ARG A 128 1.61 -13.19 0.64
C ARG A 128 2.83 -13.93 1.18
N ARG A 129 4.04 -13.38 1.00
CA ARG A 129 5.28 -13.96 1.54
C ARG A 129 5.26 -13.98 3.07
N GLN A 130 4.71 -12.95 3.70
CA GLN A 130 4.57 -12.89 5.15
C GLN A 130 3.59 -13.94 5.68
N THR A 131 2.44 -14.14 5.02
CA THR A 131 1.49 -15.20 5.36
C THR A 131 2.12 -16.58 5.24
N GLU A 132 2.88 -16.80 4.16
CA GLU A 132 3.57 -18.07 3.93
C GLU A 132 4.67 -18.32 4.97
N LEU A 133 5.45 -17.30 5.33
CA LEU A 133 6.41 -17.40 6.43
C LEU A 133 5.72 -17.79 7.74
N THR A 134 4.61 -17.12 8.09
CA THR A 134 3.85 -17.47 9.30
C THR A 134 3.39 -18.92 9.28
N ARG A 135 2.94 -19.43 8.12
CA ARG A 135 2.53 -20.84 7.97
C ARG A 135 3.71 -21.78 8.20
N ILE A 136 4.86 -21.54 7.57
CA ILE A 136 6.08 -22.35 7.72
C ILE A 136 6.57 -22.34 9.17
N MET A 137 6.56 -21.19 9.82
CA MET A 137 6.99 -21.04 11.22
C MET A 137 6.07 -21.81 12.18
N LYS A 138 4.77 -21.91 11.89
CA LYS A 138 3.82 -22.72 12.70
C LYS A 138 4.05 -24.21 12.58
N SER A 139 4.49 -24.70 11.42
CA SER A 139 4.79 -26.11 11.17
C SER A 139 6.29 -26.39 11.15
N LEU A 140 7.07 -25.62 11.92
CA LEU A 140 8.51 -25.75 11.96
C LEU A 140 8.89 -27.00 12.78
N ASP A 141 9.77 -27.82 12.22
CA ASP A 141 10.43 -28.91 12.93
C ASP A 141 11.89 -28.50 13.12
N GLU A 142 12.26 -28.22 14.37
CA GLU A 142 13.60 -27.72 14.67
C GLU A 142 14.69 -28.80 14.66
N THR A 143 14.31 -30.07 14.53
CA THR A 143 15.22 -31.22 14.45
C THR A 143 15.53 -31.61 13.01
N SER A 144 14.75 -31.11 12.04
CA SER A 144 14.94 -31.36 10.62
C SER A 144 15.74 -30.23 9.95
N ALA A 145 16.90 -30.58 9.39
CA ALA A 145 17.70 -29.67 8.57
C ALA A 145 16.90 -29.10 7.38
N GLU A 146 16.05 -29.92 6.74
CA GLU A 146 15.21 -29.50 5.63
C GLU A 146 14.16 -28.46 6.07
N SER A 147 13.50 -28.70 7.20
CA SER A 147 12.48 -27.79 7.74
C SER A 147 13.07 -26.43 8.11
N LEU A 148 14.25 -26.43 8.74
CA LEU A 148 15.02 -25.22 9.04
C LEU A 148 15.46 -24.49 7.76
N ALA A 149 15.92 -25.21 6.73
CA ALA A 149 16.31 -24.63 5.45
C ALA A 149 15.11 -24.01 4.71
N ARG A 150 13.94 -24.66 4.78
CA ARG A 150 12.67 -24.11 4.25
C ARG A 150 12.29 -22.80 4.95
N ALA A 151 12.38 -22.75 6.28
CA ALA A 151 12.15 -21.53 7.05
C ALA A 151 13.16 -20.43 6.69
N ALA A 152 14.44 -20.77 6.51
CA ALA A 152 15.45 -19.81 6.07
C ALA A 152 15.12 -19.20 4.71
N ARG A 153 14.73 -20.00 3.71
CA ARG A 153 14.33 -19.50 2.38
C ARG A 153 13.14 -18.54 2.46
N ALA A 154 12.14 -18.86 3.28
CA ALA A 154 11.00 -17.97 3.50
C ALA A 154 11.42 -16.64 4.16
N LEU A 155 12.33 -16.70 5.14
CA LEU A 155 12.88 -15.52 5.81
C LEU A 155 13.68 -14.62 4.84
N ILE A 156 14.44 -15.21 3.91
CA ILE A 156 15.12 -14.46 2.84
C ILE A 156 14.10 -13.74 1.96
N GLY A 157 13.02 -14.43 1.55
CA GLY A 157 11.98 -13.85 0.69
C GLY A 157 11.27 -12.62 1.27
N VAL A 158 11.26 -12.44 2.60
CA VAL A 158 10.73 -11.25 3.29
C VAL A 158 11.84 -10.25 3.70
N GLY A 159 13.10 -10.50 3.35
CA GLY A 159 14.25 -9.64 3.67
C GLY A 159 14.85 -9.85 5.07
N SER A 160 14.46 -10.89 5.80
CA SER A 160 14.96 -11.17 7.16
C SER A 160 16.25 -12.00 7.15
N HIS A 161 17.30 -11.50 6.49
CA HIS A 161 18.51 -12.27 6.22
C HIS A 161 19.26 -12.72 7.48
N ARG A 162 19.30 -11.88 8.53
CA ARG A 162 19.93 -12.24 9.81
C ARG A 162 19.26 -13.44 10.48
N LYS A 163 17.93 -13.48 10.49
CA LYS A 163 17.19 -14.64 11.03
C LYS A 163 17.41 -15.85 10.14
N ALA A 164 17.33 -15.69 8.82
CA ALA A 164 17.59 -16.79 7.88
C ALA A 164 18.96 -17.45 8.12
N ALA A 165 20.00 -16.66 8.38
CA ALA A 165 21.34 -17.17 8.68
C ALA A 165 21.39 -18.04 9.94
N LEU A 166 20.61 -17.72 11.00
CA LEU A 166 20.52 -18.55 12.20
C LEU A 166 19.94 -19.93 11.87
N PHE A 167 18.88 -19.97 11.06
CA PHE A 167 18.25 -21.21 10.60
C PHE A 167 19.20 -22.04 9.73
N LEU A 168 19.91 -21.41 8.78
CA LEU A 168 20.89 -22.11 7.93
C LEU A 168 22.06 -22.67 8.74
N ARG A 169 22.57 -21.94 9.75
CA ARG A 169 23.63 -22.44 10.63
C ARG A 169 23.17 -23.69 11.38
N ARG A 170 21.95 -23.69 11.94
CA ARG A 170 21.37 -24.84 12.62
C ARG A 170 21.14 -26.00 11.64
N ALA A 171 20.61 -25.73 10.45
CA ALA A 171 20.45 -26.73 9.40
C ALA A 171 21.80 -27.37 9.02
N SER A 172 22.88 -26.60 8.88
CA SER A 172 24.22 -27.12 8.58
C SER A 172 24.79 -28.05 9.66
N LYS A 173 24.40 -27.84 10.93
CA LYS A 173 24.79 -28.73 12.04
C LYS A 173 24.00 -30.04 12.04
N LEU A 174 22.78 -30.02 11.50
CA LEU A 174 21.88 -31.16 11.41
C LEU A 174 21.95 -31.87 10.04
N ALA A 175 22.80 -31.40 9.12
CA ALA A 175 22.98 -31.99 7.80
C ALA A 175 23.50 -33.44 7.92
N LYS A 176 22.93 -34.34 7.11
CA LYS A 176 23.28 -35.77 7.14
C LYS A 176 24.50 -36.07 6.28
N THR A 177 24.72 -35.25 5.25
CA THR A 177 25.84 -35.42 4.32
C THR A 177 26.75 -34.19 4.29
N ALA A 178 28.01 -34.40 3.90
CA ALA A 178 28.95 -33.31 3.67
C ALA A 178 28.47 -32.36 2.55
N GLY A 179 27.79 -32.89 1.53
CA GLY A 179 27.22 -32.11 0.43
C GLY A 179 26.12 -31.15 0.89
N GLU A 180 25.12 -31.64 1.63
CA GLU A 180 24.07 -30.80 2.22
C GLU A 180 24.66 -29.68 3.09
N ARG A 181 25.66 -30.04 3.92
CA ARG A 181 26.34 -29.08 4.77
C ARG A 181 27.04 -27.98 3.96
N ALA A 182 27.74 -28.36 2.89
CA ALA A 182 28.41 -27.42 2.00
C ALA A 182 27.42 -26.47 1.31
N ASP A 183 26.24 -26.95 0.92
CA ASP A 183 25.21 -26.12 0.28
C ASP A 183 24.62 -25.08 1.24
N PHE A 184 24.42 -25.43 2.52
CA PHE A 184 24.00 -24.45 3.52
C PHE A 184 25.08 -23.40 3.81
N ILE A 185 26.36 -23.80 3.81
CA ILE A 185 27.49 -22.86 3.95
C ILE A 185 27.52 -21.88 2.77
N ARG A 186 27.37 -22.38 1.54
CA ARG A 186 27.30 -21.55 0.33
C ARG A 186 26.16 -20.53 0.40
N GLN A 187 24.98 -20.94 0.88
CA GLN A 187 23.85 -20.02 1.09
C GLN A 187 24.16 -18.94 2.14
N LEU A 188 24.88 -19.27 3.23
CA LEU A 188 25.31 -18.28 4.22
C LEU A 188 26.29 -17.26 3.61
N GLU A 189 27.21 -17.71 2.76
CA GLU A 189 28.17 -16.86 2.06
C GLU A 189 27.47 -15.89 1.09
N THR A 190 26.52 -16.37 0.29
CA THR A 190 25.69 -15.51 -0.59
C THR A 190 24.93 -14.43 0.19
N LEU A 191 24.58 -14.71 1.44
CA LEU A 191 23.92 -13.74 2.33
C LEU A 191 24.90 -12.83 3.09
N GLY A 192 26.22 -12.96 2.88
CA GLY A 192 27.25 -12.19 3.57
C GLY A 192 27.56 -12.66 5.00
N PHE A 193 27.16 -13.87 5.39
CA PHE A 193 27.40 -14.45 6.72
C PHE A 193 28.52 -15.51 6.73
N SER A 194 29.61 -15.25 6.00
CA SER A 194 30.79 -16.11 6.01
C SER A 194 31.38 -16.24 7.43
N LYS A 195 32.05 -17.35 7.70
CA LYS A 195 33.01 -17.46 8.80
C LYS A 195 34.22 -16.58 8.47
N ALA A 196 34.09 -15.26 8.54
CA ALA A 196 35.28 -14.45 8.71
C ALA A 196 35.87 -14.85 10.08
N ALA A 197 37.09 -15.38 10.08
CA ALA A 197 37.93 -15.41 11.27
C ALA A 197 37.90 -14.00 11.91
N PRO A 198 37.90 -13.87 13.24
CA PRO A 198 37.96 -12.55 13.85
C PRO A 198 39.21 -11.86 13.32
N GLN A 199 39.03 -10.78 12.53
CA GLN A 199 40.11 -9.86 12.30
C GLN A 199 40.47 -9.32 13.69
N ARG A 200 41.66 -9.69 14.17
CA ARG A 200 42.26 -9.01 15.30
C ARG A 200 42.46 -7.58 14.86
N GLU A 201 41.59 -6.68 15.30
CA GLU A 201 41.89 -5.25 15.32
C GLU A 201 43.05 -5.06 16.31
N SER A 202 44.28 -5.26 15.84
CA SER A 202 45.47 -4.73 16.47
C SER A 202 45.56 -3.25 16.09
N GLY A 203 45.07 -2.39 16.97
CA GLY A 203 45.09 -0.94 16.79
C GLY A 203 44.78 -0.22 18.09
N THR A 204 45.79 -0.12 18.95
CA THR A 204 45.84 0.66 20.18
C THR A 204 45.28 2.08 19.99
N PRO A 205 44.56 2.65 20.98
CA PRO A 205 43.97 3.98 20.88
C PRO A 205 45.05 5.07 21.04
N ALA A 206 45.14 5.97 20.07
CA ALA A 206 45.82 7.24 20.24
C ALA A 206 44.79 8.30 20.66
N THR A 207 44.83 8.67 21.94
CA THR A 207 44.23 9.91 22.44
C THR A 207 44.98 11.10 21.83
N PRO A 208 44.27 12.17 21.44
CA PRO A 208 44.67 13.45 22.00
C PRO A 208 43.48 14.26 22.51
N THR A 209 43.68 14.73 23.74
CA THR A 209 43.15 15.95 24.34
C THR A 209 42.98 17.11 23.34
N SER A 210 41.80 17.76 23.34
CA SER A 210 41.67 19.22 23.53
C SER A 210 40.25 19.74 23.20
N SER A 211 39.52 20.11 24.26
CA SER A 211 38.80 21.39 24.41
C SER A 211 38.52 22.24 23.15
N VAL A 212 37.24 22.31 22.73
CA VAL A 212 36.64 23.56 22.20
C VAL A 212 35.19 23.70 22.68
N ARG A 213 34.89 24.87 23.24
CA ARG A 213 33.60 25.31 23.83
C ARG A 213 32.49 25.44 22.78
N GLN A 214 31.27 25.07 23.17
CA GLN A 214 30.04 25.45 22.48
C GLN A 214 29.70 26.94 22.76
N PRO A 215 29.24 27.72 21.76
CA PRO A 215 28.46 28.90 22.02
C PRO A 215 26.99 28.53 22.23
N ARG A 216 26.44 29.00 23.35
CA ARG A 216 25.00 29.06 23.61
C ARG A 216 24.38 30.04 22.61
N LEU A 217 23.31 29.62 21.94
CA LEU A 217 22.32 30.56 21.42
C LEU A 217 21.03 30.35 22.22
N ARG A 218 20.78 31.29 23.12
CA ARG A 218 19.47 31.64 23.63
C ARG A 218 18.92 32.73 22.71
N THR A 219 17.77 32.48 22.10
CA THR A 219 16.51 33.23 22.20
C THR A 219 15.50 32.57 21.29
#